data_AF-A0AB35JYB6-F1
#
_entry.id   AF-A0AB35JYB6-F1
#
_cell.length_a   1.000
_cell.length_b   1.000
_cell.length_c   1.000
_cell.angle_alpha   90.00
_cell.angle_beta   90.00
_cell.angle_gamma   90.00
#
_symmetry.space_group_name_H-M   'P 1'
#
loop_
_entity.id
_entity.type
_entity.pdbx_description
1 polymer ?
#
loop_
_entity_poly.entity_id
_entity_poly.type
_entity_poly.pdbx_seq_one_letter_code
_entity_poly.pdbx_strand_id
1 'polypeptide(L)'
;MALVSCTTKFQDTGTSTSVNQMLINEWHIQSYDPSKPVLINNEFEMRVSTYSSPIFIHQQWVELLASPYKKLQGLCRRQNGQFTYLGDNNSVMINAGSVKNGQPLPPPDRLTTEVLTQIRNSKWIGDYSCSSSTENWKTSIKATNWRAKNDGTNAWRYITLTTKIDKN
;
A
#
# COMPACT_ATOMS: atom_id res chain seq x y z
N MET A 1 36.27 6.14 1.48
CA MET A 1 35.20 6.28 0.47
C MET A 1 33.95 5.62 1.02
N ALA A 2 32.97 6.41 1.46
CA ALA A 2 31.68 5.87 1.88
C ALA A 2 30.86 5.58 0.62
N LEU A 3 30.55 4.31 0.39
CA LEU A 3 29.52 3.92 -0.59
C LEU A 3 28.19 4.49 -0.10
N VAL A 4 27.79 5.61 -0.68
CA VAL A 4 26.44 6.15 -0.50
C VAL A 4 25.51 5.15 -1.16
N SER A 5 24.96 4.25 -0.35
CA SER A 5 23.82 3.43 -0.74
C SER A 5 22.71 4.39 -1.14
N CYS A 6 22.45 4.51 -2.44
CA CYS A 6 21.26 5.15 -3.00
C CYS A 6 20.02 4.30 -2.66
N THR A 7 19.78 4.05 -1.38
CA THR A 7 18.47 3.71 -0.86
C THR A 7 17.69 5.02 -0.82
N THR A 8 16.93 5.30 -1.87
CA THR A 8 15.84 6.28 -1.84
C THR A 8 14.83 5.81 -0.79
N LYS A 9 15.13 6.06 0.48
CA LYS A 9 14.15 5.89 1.56
C LYS A 9 12.95 6.75 1.17
N PHE A 10 11.82 6.12 0.92
CA PHE A 10 10.57 6.83 0.66
C PHE A 10 10.32 7.80 1.81
N GLN A 11 10.55 9.09 1.56
CA GLN A 11 10.31 10.17 2.53
C GLN A 11 8.89 10.66 2.29
N ASP A 12 8.13 10.79 3.38
CA ASP A 12 6.85 11.48 3.27
C ASP A 12 7.10 12.97 3.04
N THR A 13 6.78 13.44 1.85
CA THR A 13 6.88 14.85 1.44
C THR A 13 5.55 15.60 1.58
N GLY A 14 4.50 14.93 2.08
CA GLY A 14 3.19 15.53 2.28
C GLY A 14 3.19 16.66 3.31
N THR A 15 2.33 17.64 3.10
CA THR A 15 2.14 18.79 4.00
C THR A 15 0.74 18.82 4.62
N SER A 16 -0.13 17.87 4.26
CA SER A 16 -1.52 17.84 4.72
C SER A 16 -1.63 17.60 6.22
N THR A 17 -2.48 18.36 6.91
CA THR A 17 -2.71 18.23 8.37
C THR A 17 -4.07 17.66 8.73
N SER A 18 -4.91 17.35 7.73
CA SER A 18 -6.18 16.64 7.88
C SER A 18 -6.32 15.53 6.85
N VAL A 19 -7.16 14.54 7.14
CA VAL A 19 -7.50 13.49 6.18
C VAL A 19 -8.07 14.12 4.90
N ASN A 20 -8.94 15.12 5.02
CA ASN A 20 -9.55 15.78 3.86
C ASN A 20 -8.50 16.42 2.93
N GLN A 21 -7.55 17.17 3.50
CA GLN A 21 -6.46 17.77 2.72
C GLN A 21 -5.60 16.71 2.04
N MET A 22 -5.27 15.62 2.73
CA MET A 22 -4.47 14.53 2.14
C MET A 22 -5.20 13.86 0.98
N LEU A 23 -6.51 13.60 1.13
CA LEU A 23 -7.33 13.01 0.08
C LEU A 23 -7.32 13.87 -1.20
N ILE A 24 -7.43 15.19 -1.07
CA ILE A 24 -7.47 16.13 -2.21
C ILE A 24 -6.07 16.38 -2.78
N ASN A 25 -5.11 16.76 -1.92
CA ASN A 25 -3.83 17.29 -2.36
C ASN A 25 -2.83 16.20 -2.73
N GLU A 26 -2.87 15.05 -2.04
CA GLU A 26 -1.85 14.00 -2.16
C GLU A 26 -2.37 12.72 -2.83
N TRP A 27 -3.68 12.47 -2.77
CA TRP A 27 -4.35 11.34 -3.43
C TRP A 27 -5.33 11.76 -4.54
N HIS A 28 -5.47 13.08 -4.80
CA HIS A 28 -6.22 13.63 -5.92
C HIS A 28 -7.69 13.15 -6.02
N ILE A 29 -8.32 12.91 -4.87
CA ILE A 29 -9.74 12.54 -4.78
C ILE A 29 -10.57 13.83 -4.90
N GLN A 30 -11.21 14.01 -6.06
CA GLN A 30 -11.94 15.24 -6.41
C GLN A 30 -13.26 15.40 -5.66
N SER A 31 -13.96 14.30 -5.35
CA SER A 31 -15.19 14.32 -4.57
C SER A 31 -15.37 13.00 -3.84
N TYR A 32 -15.88 13.06 -2.61
CA TYR A 32 -16.27 11.89 -1.83
C TYR A 32 -17.35 12.30 -0.83
N ASP A 33 -18.17 11.33 -0.44
CA ASP A 33 -19.20 11.49 0.59
C ASP A 33 -18.55 11.38 1.98
N PRO A 34 -18.52 12.44 2.80
CA PRO A 34 -17.90 12.40 4.12
C PRO A 34 -18.56 11.42 5.09
N SER A 35 -19.81 11.01 4.83
CA SER A 35 -20.55 10.06 5.66
C SER A 35 -20.20 8.60 5.40
N LYS A 36 -19.37 8.32 4.38
CA LYS A 36 -18.99 6.97 3.97
C LYS A 36 -17.48 6.78 4.02
N PRO A 37 -17.02 5.54 4.24
CA PRO A 37 -15.61 5.23 4.11
C PRO A 37 -15.08 5.54 2.71
N VAL A 38 -13.89 6.12 2.65
CA VAL A 38 -13.22 6.40 1.37
C VAL A 38 -12.36 5.21 0.99
N LEU A 39 -12.55 4.69 -0.22
CA LEU A 39 -11.79 3.58 -0.79
C LEU A 39 -10.87 4.10 -1.90
N ILE A 40 -9.55 3.92 -1.73
CA ILE A 40 -8.54 4.28 -2.74
C ILE A 40 -7.83 3.02 -3.20
N ASN A 41 -7.84 2.78 -4.50
CA ASN A 41 -7.10 1.68 -5.12
C ASN A 41 -5.83 2.22 -5.79
N ASN A 42 -4.68 1.68 -5.41
CA ASN A 42 -3.40 1.99 -6.05
C ASN A 42 -2.82 0.70 -6.64
N GLU A 43 -2.66 0.65 -7.96
CA GLU A 43 -1.93 -0.44 -8.63
C GLU A 43 -0.45 -0.06 -8.75
N PHE A 44 0.42 -0.95 -8.29
CA PHE A 44 1.87 -0.78 -8.34
C PHE A 44 2.47 -1.75 -9.33
N GLU A 45 3.17 -1.20 -10.32
CA GLU A 45 3.93 -1.95 -11.31
C GLU A 45 5.33 -2.26 -10.77
N MET A 46 5.73 -3.52 -10.83
CA MET A 46 7.04 -3.99 -10.40
C MET A 46 7.72 -4.78 -11.51
N ARG A 47 8.91 -4.32 -11.91
CA ARG A 47 9.72 -5.02 -12.92
C ARG A 47 10.40 -6.24 -12.31
N VAL A 48 10.26 -7.37 -12.99
CA VAL A 48 10.94 -8.62 -12.65
C VAL A 48 12.28 -8.68 -13.38
N SER A 49 13.36 -9.00 -12.67
CA SER A 49 14.66 -9.24 -13.26
C SER A 49 14.76 -10.66 -13.81
N THR A 50 14.51 -10.81 -15.10
CA THR A 50 14.58 -12.09 -15.83
C THR A 50 16.01 -12.51 -16.21
N TYR A 51 16.99 -11.62 -16.04
CA TYR A 51 18.40 -11.87 -16.32
C TYR A 51 19.19 -12.44 -15.12
N SER A 52 18.49 -12.74 -14.03
CA SER A 52 19.08 -13.24 -12.78
C SER A 52 18.54 -14.62 -12.44
N SER A 53 19.38 -15.45 -11.80
CA SER A 53 19.00 -16.77 -11.30
C SER A 53 19.32 -16.86 -9.80
N PRO A 54 18.32 -16.94 -8.91
CA PRO A 54 16.88 -16.96 -9.23
C PRO A 54 16.37 -15.61 -9.74
N ILE A 55 15.27 -15.65 -10.50
CA ILE A 55 14.51 -14.45 -10.91
C ILE A 55 14.01 -13.75 -9.65
N PHE A 56 14.08 -12.42 -9.59
CA PHE A 56 13.61 -11.65 -8.44
C PHE A 56 13.05 -10.26 -8.82
N ILE A 57 12.41 -9.60 -7.86
CA ILE A 57 11.97 -8.20 -7.96
C ILE A 57 12.91 -7.35 -7.11
N HIS A 58 13.49 -6.30 -7.70
CA HIS A 58 14.39 -5.42 -6.94
C HIS A 58 13.64 -4.72 -5.79
N GLN A 59 14.32 -4.61 -4.64
CA GLN A 59 13.77 -4.01 -3.43
C GLN A 59 13.15 -2.62 -3.66
N GLN A 60 13.75 -1.81 -4.54
CA GLN A 60 13.23 -0.48 -4.89
C GLN A 60 11.78 -0.51 -5.39
N TRP A 61 11.38 -1.56 -6.12
CA TRP A 61 10.01 -1.71 -6.63
C TRP A 61 9.06 -2.14 -5.52
N VAL A 62 9.54 -3.01 -4.62
CA VAL A 62 8.77 -3.45 -3.45
C VAL A 62 8.51 -2.29 -2.49
N GLU A 63 9.48 -1.39 -2.30
CA GLU A 63 9.34 -0.21 -1.43
C GLU A 63 8.25 0.77 -1.87
N LEU A 64 7.88 0.78 -3.16
CA LEU A 64 6.75 1.59 -3.64
C LEU A 64 5.43 1.18 -2.96
N LEU A 65 5.28 -0.10 -2.59
CA LEU A 65 4.10 -0.61 -1.88
C LEU A 65 3.96 -0.03 -0.47
N ALA A 66 5.02 0.55 0.10
CA ALA A 66 4.96 1.25 1.38
C ALA A 66 4.27 2.62 1.28
N SER A 67 4.07 3.16 0.08
CA SER A 67 3.60 4.53 -0.14
C SER A 67 2.31 4.89 0.62
N PRO A 68 1.21 4.09 0.56
CA PRO A 68 0.00 4.41 1.30
C PRO A 68 0.22 4.45 2.82
N TYR A 69 0.96 3.47 3.35
CA TYR A 69 1.33 3.40 4.75
C TYR A 69 2.15 4.62 5.19
N LYS A 70 3.15 5.03 4.40
CA LYS A 70 4.02 6.17 4.71
C LYS A 70 3.26 7.50 4.72
N LYS A 71 2.38 7.72 3.74
CA LYS A 71 1.53 8.92 3.69
C LYS A 71 0.62 9.01 4.92
N LEU A 72 -0.05 7.91 5.28
CA LEU A 72 -0.91 7.84 6.47
C LEU A 72 -0.13 8.02 7.77
N GLN A 73 1.03 7.37 7.89
CA GLN A 73 1.91 7.52 9.04
C GLN A 73 2.35 8.98 9.22
N GLY A 74 2.78 9.63 8.14
CA GLY A 74 3.25 11.01 8.23
C GLY A 74 2.12 12.03 8.39
N LEU A 75 0.92 11.79 7.84
CA LEU A 75 -0.28 12.57 8.20
C LEU A 75 -0.52 12.52 9.71
N CYS A 76 -0.54 11.32 10.30
CA CYS A 76 -0.77 11.17 11.73
C CYS A 76 0.31 11.88 12.56
N ARG A 77 1.58 11.84 12.12
CA ARG A 77 2.67 12.58 12.75
C ARG A 77 2.49 14.09 12.66
N ARG A 78 2.08 14.63 11.51
CA ARG A 78 1.78 16.06 11.34
C ARG A 78 0.61 16.52 12.22
N GLN A 79 -0.28 15.60 12.58
CA GLN A 79 -1.37 15.83 13.53
C GLN A 79 -0.92 15.73 15.00
N ASN A 80 0.37 15.56 15.28
CA ASN A 80 0.91 15.21 16.60
C ASN A 80 0.22 13.97 17.20
N GLY A 81 -0.17 13.03 16.33
CA GLY A 81 -0.86 11.81 16.69
C GLY A 81 0.03 10.59 16.83
N GLN A 82 -0.52 9.55 17.45
CA GLN A 82 0.08 8.23 17.55
C GLN A 82 -0.50 7.30 16.49
N PHE A 83 0.34 6.92 15.52
CA PHE A 83 -0.02 5.96 14.47
C PHE A 83 0.21 4.52 14.97
N THR A 84 -0.87 3.76 15.15
CA THR A 84 -0.85 2.45 15.79
C THR A 84 -1.28 1.36 14.81
N TYR A 85 -0.49 0.29 14.71
CA TYR A 85 -0.88 -0.92 13.99
C TYR A 85 -1.80 -1.78 14.85
N LEU A 86 -3.00 -2.06 14.34
CA LEU A 86 -4.04 -2.81 15.06
C LEU A 86 -4.02 -4.30 14.73
N GLY A 87 -3.39 -4.68 13.63
CA GLY A 87 -3.27 -6.08 13.23
C GLY A 87 -3.38 -6.26 11.72
N ASP A 88 -3.18 -7.50 11.31
CA ASP A 88 -3.14 -7.87 9.91
C ASP A 88 -4.54 -8.04 9.30
N ASN A 89 -5.51 -8.59 10.05
CA ASN A 89 -6.94 -8.67 9.70
C ASN A 89 -7.24 -8.99 8.22
N ASN A 90 -6.59 -10.03 7.70
CA ASN A 90 -6.65 -10.45 6.29
C ASN A 90 -6.18 -9.34 5.33
N SER A 91 -5.03 -8.73 5.64
CA SER A 91 -4.42 -7.66 4.84
C SER A 91 -4.05 -8.13 3.44
N VAL A 92 -3.69 -9.41 3.30
CA VAL A 92 -3.60 -10.08 2.02
C VAL A 92 -4.88 -10.87 1.84
N MET A 93 -5.72 -10.42 0.94
CA MET A 93 -6.96 -11.12 0.62
C MET A 93 -6.67 -12.29 -0.34
N ILE A 94 -5.87 -13.27 0.12
CA ILE A 94 -5.44 -14.43 -0.69
C ILE A 94 -6.64 -15.26 -1.18
N ASN A 95 -7.77 -15.21 -0.47
CA ASN A 95 -9.02 -15.91 -0.80
C ASN A 95 -10.27 -15.06 -0.51
N ALA A 96 -10.30 -13.77 -0.90
CA ALA A 96 -11.56 -13.04 -0.83
C ALA A 96 -12.38 -13.35 -2.09
N GLY A 97 -13.34 -14.27 -1.97
CA GLY A 97 -14.44 -14.43 -2.94
C GLY A 97 -15.36 -13.21 -3.02
N SER A 98 -14.84 -11.99 -2.92
CA SER A 98 -15.63 -10.76 -2.82
C SER A 98 -14.83 -9.51 -3.21
N VAL A 99 -14.11 -9.57 -4.33
CA VAL A 99 -13.84 -8.35 -5.13
C VAL A 99 -14.85 -8.40 -6.27
N LYS A 100 -15.56 -7.28 -6.52
CA LYS A 100 -16.71 -7.12 -7.43
C LYS A 100 -16.84 -8.25 -8.48
N ASN A 101 -17.92 -9.03 -8.40
CA ASN A 101 -18.32 -10.19 -9.23
C ASN A 101 -18.08 -11.60 -8.66
N GLY A 102 -17.66 -11.75 -7.39
CA GLY A 102 -17.69 -13.05 -6.68
C GLY A 102 -16.75 -14.11 -7.25
N GLN A 103 -15.87 -13.76 -8.19
CA GLN A 103 -14.84 -14.66 -8.69
C GLN A 103 -13.64 -14.64 -7.74
N PRO A 104 -13.14 -15.82 -7.32
CA PRO A 104 -11.92 -15.89 -6.51
C PRO A 104 -10.75 -15.32 -7.32
N LEU A 105 -9.92 -14.50 -6.67
CA LEU A 105 -8.66 -14.05 -7.27
C LEU A 105 -7.80 -15.28 -7.59
N PRO A 106 -7.12 -15.32 -8.74
CA PRO A 106 -6.21 -16.42 -9.05
C PRO A 106 -5.11 -16.47 -7.97
N PRO A 107 -4.66 -17.66 -7.54
CA PRO A 107 -3.57 -17.76 -6.58
C PRO A 107 -2.34 -17.00 -7.10
N PRO A 108 -1.67 -16.21 -6.25
CA PRO A 108 -0.48 -15.47 -6.66
C PRO A 108 0.63 -16.44 -7.07
N ASP A 109 1.44 -16.05 -8.05
CA ASP A 109 2.65 -16.80 -8.36
C ASP A 109 3.69 -16.66 -7.22
N ARG A 110 4.77 -17.44 -7.30
CA ARG A 110 5.80 -17.47 -6.26
C ARG A 110 6.37 -16.09 -5.95
N LEU A 111 6.73 -15.30 -6.96
CA LEU A 111 7.31 -13.97 -6.79
C LEU A 111 6.31 -13.02 -6.13
N THR A 112 5.06 -13.05 -6.56
CA THR A 112 3.98 -12.25 -5.95
C THR A 112 3.78 -12.67 -4.50
N THR A 113 3.82 -13.97 -4.19
CA THR A 113 3.72 -14.50 -2.82
C THR A 113 4.85 -14.00 -1.93
N GLU A 114 6.09 -14.01 -2.42
CA GLU A 114 7.27 -13.51 -1.70
C GLU A 114 7.12 -12.01 -1.39
N VAL A 115 6.71 -11.20 -2.38
CA VAL A 115 6.46 -9.75 -2.19
C VAL A 115 5.33 -9.51 -1.18
N LEU A 116 4.19 -10.20 -1.32
CA LEU A 116 3.06 -10.07 -0.40
C LEU A 116 3.45 -10.44 1.03
N THR A 117 4.26 -11.49 1.20
CA THR A 117 4.81 -11.90 2.50
C THR A 117 5.72 -10.83 3.07
N GLN A 118 6.59 -10.23 2.24
CA GLN A 118 7.51 -9.19 2.66
C GLN A 118 6.80 -7.92 3.15
N ILE A 119 5.81 -7.42 2.39
CA ILE A 119 5.07 -6.20 2.79
C ILE A 119 4.20 -6.43 4.03
N ARG A 120 3.69 -7.66 4.20
CA ARG A 120 2.95 -8.10 5.38
C ARG A 120 3.84 -8.11 6.62
N ASN A 121 5.01 -8.77 6.53
CA ASN A 121 5.99 -8.82 7.61
C ASN A 121 6.52 -7.42 7.98
N SER A 122 6.60 -6.53 7.00
CA SER A 122 6.98 -5.13 7.20
C SER A 122 5.89 -4.27 7.83
N LYS A 123 4.67 -4.82 8.01
CA LYS A 123 3.48 -4.11 8.50
C LYS A 123 3.19 -2.85 7.69
N TRP A 124 3.32 -2.92 6.36
CA TRP A 124 2.88 -1.86 5.44
C TRP A 124 1.41 -2.04 5.01
N ILE A 125 0.88 -3.24 5.23
CA ILE A 125 -0.52 -3.59 5.03
C ILE A 125 -1.10 -4.10 6.36
N GLY A 126 -2.41 -3.93 6.52
CA GLY A 126 -3.17 -4.23 7.73
C GLY A 126 -4.02 -3.05 8.18
N ASP A 127 -4.51 -3.13 9.42
CA ASP A 127 -5.37 -2.12 10.02
C ASP A 127 -4.56 -1.20 10.93
N TYR A 128 -4.92 0.09 10.91
CA TYR A 128 -4.25 1.12 11.68
C TYR A 128 -5.26 2.11 12.27
N SER A 129 -4.85 2.78 13.33
CA SER A 129 -5.53 3.96 13.86
C SER A 129 -4.54 5.10 14.07
N CYS A 130 -5.01 6.32 13.84
CA CYS A 130 -4.37 7.51 14.36
C CYS A 130 -5.21 8.06 15.50
N SER A 131 -4.58 8.26 16.65
CA SER A 131 -5.14 9.01 17.77
C SER A 131 -4.39 10.32 17.91
N SER A 132 -5.08 11.46 17.80
CA SER A 132 -4.51 12.79 17.96
C SER A 132 -5.49 13.74 18.65
N SER A 133 -5.01 14.91 19.07
CA SER A 133 -5.87 15.98 19.58
C SER A 133 -6.70 16.66 18.49
N THR A 134 -6.32 16.49 17.22
CA THR A 134 -6.88 17.23 16.07
C THR A 134 -7.94 16.41 15.34
N GLU A 135 -7.60 15.19 14.96
CA GLU A 135 -8.47 14.29 14.19
C GLU A 135 -8.11 12.84 14.51
N ASN A 136 -9.12 12.04 14.87
CA ASN A 136 -8.99 10.60 15.07
C ASN A 136 -9.55 9.88 13.85
N TRP A 137 -8.82 8.89 13.35
CA TRP A 137 -9.26 8.13 12.18
C TRP A 137 -8.71 6.71 12.21
N LYS A 138 -9.42 5.81 11.53
CA LYS A 138 -9.01 4.43 11.30
C LYS A 138 -8.83 4.19 9.83
N THR A 139 -7.91 3.29 9.49
CA THR A 139 -7.65 2.93 8.11
C THR A 139 -7.29 1.45 7.98
N SER A 140 -7.56 0.89 6.81
CA SER A 140 -7.19 -0.47 6.44
C SER A 140 -6.49 -0.43 5.09
N ILE A 141 -5.28 -0.98 5.00
CA ILE A 141 -4.52 -1.11 3.75
C ILE A 141 -4.44 -2.59 3.41
N LYS A 142 -5.03 -3.01 2.30
CA LYS A 142 -5.10 -4.42 1.90
C LYS A 142 -4.59 -4.64 0.49
N ALA A 143 -3.89 -5.73 0.25
CA ALA A 143 -3.65 -6.23 -1.10
C ALA A 143 -4.92 -6.94 -1.60
N THR A 144 -5.53 -6.38 -2.65
CA THR A 144 -6.87 -6.76 -3.11
C THR A 144 -6.91 -7.29 -4.54
N ASN A 145 -5.83 -7.13 -5.30
CA ASN A 145 -5.69 -7.74 -6.61
C ASN A 145 -4.21 -7.91 -6.95
N TRP A 146 -3.90 -8.86 -7.82
CA TRP A 146 -2.58 -9.01 -8.41
C TRP A 146 -2.69 -9.66 -9.78
N ARG A 147 -1.76 -9.30 -10.67
CA ARG A 147 -1.65 -9.90 -12.00
C ARG A 147 -0.20 -9.91 -12.47
N ALA A 148 0.10 -10.88 -13.31
CA ALA A 148 1.37 -10.94 -14.03
C ALA A 148 1.17 -10.52 -15.48
N LYS A 149 2.15 -9.82 -16.05
CA LYS A 149 2.22 -9.55 -17.49
C LYS A 149 3.62 -9.90 -17.96
N ASN A 150 3.71 -10.74 -18.98
CA ASN A 150 4.97 -11.07 -19.65
C ASN A 150 4.88 -10.56 -21.08
N ASP A 151 5.88 -9.80 -21.51
CA ASP A 151 5.97 -9.18 -22.83
C ASP A 151 7.39 -9.39 -23.39
N GLY A 152 7.53 -10.41 -24.23
CA GLY A 152 8.83 -10.89 -24.72
C GLY A 152 9.75 -11.30 -23.56
N THR A 153 10.88 -10.60 -23.42
CA THR A 153 11.87 -10.83 -22.35
C THR A 153 11.56 -10.08 -21.05
N ASN A 154 10.57 -9.18 -21.07
CA ASN A 154 10.18 -8.40 -19.90
C ASN A 154 9.06 -9.12 -19.13
N ALA A 155 9.22 -9.23 -17.82
CA ALA A 155 8.19 -9.72 -16.93
C ALA A 155 7.86 -8.64 -15.89
N TRP A 156 6.57 -8.51 -15.60
CA TRP A 156 6.02 -7.52 -14.69
C TRP A 156 5.05 -8.18 -13.72
N ARG A 157 5.02 -7.67 -12.50
CA ARG A 157 4.01 -7.99 -11.49
C ARG A 157 3.30 -6.72 -11.09
N TYR A 158 1.99 -6.80 -10.99
CA TYR A 158 1.14 -5.72 -10.57
C TYR A 158 0.45 -6.15 -9.28
N ILE A 159 0.51 -5.31 -8.25
CA ILE A 159 -0.23 -5.51 -7.01
C ILE A 159 -1.11 -4.28 -6.79
N THR A 160 -2.40 -4.49 -6.58
CA THR A 160 -3.33 -3.44 -6.18
C THR A 160 -3.47 -3.44 -4.66
N LEU A 161 -3.17 -2.30 -4.05
CA LEU A 161 -3.49 -2.02 -2.65
C LEU A 161 -4.75 -1.16 -2.57
N THR A 162 -5.74 -1.62 -1.81
CA THR A 162 -6.92 -0.84 -1.43
C THR A 162 -6.73 -0.28 -0.04
N THR A 163 -6.78 1.04 0.07
CA THR A 163 -6.80 1.76 1.33
C THR A 163 -8.22 2.22 1.63
N LYS A 164 -8.78 1.78 2.75
CA LYS A 164 -10.07 2.21 3.30
C LYS A 164 -9.83 3.16 4.46
N ILE A 165 -10.30 4.39 4.40
CA ILE A 165 -10.27 5.32 5.54
C ILE A 165 -11.68 5.46 6.10
N ASP A 166 -11.82 5.15 7.39
CA ASP A 166 -13.02 5.37 8.18
C ASP A 166 -12.87 6.69 8.94
N LYS A 167 -13.72 7.67 8.62
CA LYS A 167 -13.84 8.91 9.40
C LYS A 167 -14.84 8.66 10.54
N ASN A 168 -14.42 9.00 11.76
CA ASN A 168 -15.32 9.06 12.91
C ASN A 168 -16.09 10.38 12.91
#